data_AF-A0A7J5A633-F1
#
_entry.id   AF-A0A7J5A633-F1
#
_cell.length_a   1.000
_cell.length_b   1.000
_cell.length_c   1.000
_cell.angle_alpha   90.00
_cell.angle_beta   90.00
_cell.angle_gamma   90.00
#
_symmetry.space_group_name_H-M   'P 1'
#
loop_
_entity.id
_entity.type
_entity.pdbx_description
1 polymer ?
#
loop_
_entity_poly.entity_id
_entity_poly.type
_entity_poly.pdbx_seq_one_letter_code
_entity_poly.pdbx_strand_id
1 'polypeptide(L)' 'LSIIEHEVPYLVSKFDLELNVLDQDSIRLSITYRKDLFEASSIARFSGYLEQMIDEVLNDKNILIRDIDILSD' A
#
# COMPACT_ATOMS: atom_id res chain seq x y z
N LEU A 1 11.07 -3.92 2.04
CA LEU A 1 10.42 -2.78 1.36
C LEU A 1 10.69 -1.51 2.17
N SER A 2 10.74 -0.34 1.54
CA SER A 2 10.81 0.94 2.27
C SER A 2 9.83 1.92 1.67
N ILE A 3 8.78 2.23 2.43
CA ILE A 3 7.80 3.25 2.09
C ILE A 3 8.44 4.62 2.36
N ILE A 4 8.64 5.42 1.32
CA ILE A 4 9.21 6.76 1.41
C ILE A 4 8.11 7.75 1.04
N GLU A 5 7.80 8.66 1.96
CA GLU A 5 6.86 9.75 1.74
C GLU A 5 7.44 10.73 0.70
N HIS A 6 6.72 10.97 -0.40
CA HIS A 6 7.13 11.87 -1.48
C HIS A 6 6.01 12.90 -1.71
N GLU A 7 6.33 14.19 -1.62
CA GLU A 7 5.41 15.26 -2.03
C GLU A 7 5.28 15.27 -3.55
N VAL A 8 4.14 14.82 -4.06
CA VAL A 8 3.76 14.95 -5.47
C VAL A 8 2.92 16.23 -5.62
N PRO A 9 3.15 17.09 -6.64
CA PRO A 9 2.50 18.40 -6.78
C PRO A 9 1.01 18.35 -7.19
N TYR A 10 0.33 17.22 -6.98
CA TYR A 10 -1.13 17.14 -7.09
C TYR A 10 -1.73 17.32 -5.70
N LEU A 11 -2.22 18.53 -5.42
CA LEU A 11 -2.88 18.88 -4.15
C LEU A 11 -4.29 18.25 -3.99
N VAL A 12 -4.72 17.39 -4.92
CA VAL A 12 -6.08 16.82 -4.94
C VAL A 12 -6.04 15.36 -5.39
N SER A 13 -6.47 14.46 -4.51
CA SER A 13 -6.71 13.06 -4.87
C SER A 13 -7.88 12.98 -5.85
N LYS A 14 -7.67 12.33 -6.99
CA LYS A 14 -8.71 12.17 -8.03
C LYS A 14 -9.71 11.04 -7.70
N PHE A 15 -9.29 10.13 -6.83
CA PHE A 15 -10.06 9.01 -6.29
C PHE A 15 -10.06 9.09 -4.76
N ASP A 16 -10.93 8.33 -4.10
CA ASP A 16 -10.93 8.30 -2.62
C ASP A 16 -9.62 7.69 -2.08
N LEU A 17 -9.11 6.65 -2.74
CA LEU A 17 -7.82 6.00 -2.49
C LEU A 17 -7.20 5.58 -3.82
N GLU A 18 -5.92 5.86 -4.01
CA GLU A 18 -5.15 5.56 -5.22
C GLU A 18 -3.81 4.92 -4.83
N LEU A 19 -3.47 3.78 -5.44
CA LEU A 19 -2.17 3.12 -5.31
C LEU A 19 -1.40 3.30 -6.62
N ASN A 20 -0.25 3.95 -6.53
CA ASN A 20 0.69 4.11 -7.62
C ASN A 20 1.85 3.12 -7.46
N VAL A 21 2.13 2.36 -8.52
CA VAL A 21 3.25 1.42 -8.59
C VAL A 21 4.27 1.95 -9.59
N LEU A 22 5.47 2.24 -9.12
CA LEU A 22 6.56 2.79 -9.92
C LEU A 22 7.65 1.74 -10.04
N ASP A 23 7.93 1.31 -11.27
CA ASP A 23 9.02 0.40 -11.60
C ASP A 23 10.27 1.23 -11.94
N GLN A 24 11.22 1.28 -11.00
CA GLN A 24 12.53 1.94 -11.13
C GLN A 24 13.64 0.95 -10.75
N ASP A 25 14.68 1.38 -10.03
CA ASP A 25 15.69 0.45 -9.50
C ASP A 25 15.11 -0.54 -8.46
N SER A 26 13.93 -0.22 -7.92
CA SER A 26 13.10 -1.08 -7.09
C SER A 26 11.63 -0.71 -7.30
N ILE A 27 10.71 -1.66 -7.04
CA ILE A 27 9.28 -1.37 -7.06
C ILE A 27 8.95 -0.45 -5.88
N ARG A 28 8.44 0.75 -6.19
CA ARG A 28 7.93 1.69 -5.19
C ARG A 28 6.41 1.73 -5.23
N LEU A 29 5.81 1.66 -4.04
CA LEU A 29 4.37 1.79 -3.83
C LEU A 29 4.10 3.14 -3.17
N SER A 30 3.18 3.93 -3.73
CA SER A 30 2.76 5.22 -3.18
C SER A 30 1.24 5.28 -3.08
N ILE A 31 0.73 5.63 -1.91
CA ILE A 31 -0.71 5.75 -1.65
C ILE A 31 -1.07 7.23 -1.59
N THR A 32 -2.00 7.64 -2.46
CA THR A 32 -2.64 8.96 -2.41
C THR A 32 -4.09 8.79 -1.99
N TYR A 33 -4.58 9.64 -1.09
CA TYR A 33 -5.92 9.48 -0.51
C TYR A 33 -6.57 10.82 -0.19
N ARG A 34 -7.91 10.80 -0.07
CA ARG A 34 -8.67 11.96 0.39
C ARG A 34 -8.63 12.06 1.92
N LYS A 35 -8.06 13.15 2.43
CA LYS A 35 -7.96 13.42 3.87
C LYS A 35 -9.32 13.60 4.57
N ASP A 36 -10.37 13.96 3.84
CA ASP A 36 -11.73 14.05 4.39
C ASP A 36 -12.35 12.67 4.69
N LEU A 37 -11.80 11.59 4.11
CA LEU A 37 -12.30 10.22 4.25
C LEU A 37 -11.36 9.33 5.05
N PHE A 38 -10.05 9.61 5.02
CA PHE A 38 -9.04 8.77 5.65
C PHE A 38 -8.03 9.58 6.43
N GLU A 39 -7.73 9.09 7.63
CA GLU A 39 -6.63 9.56 8.47
C GLU A 39 -5.30 8.93 8.03
N ALA A 40 -4.20 9.67 8.19
CA ALA A 40 -2.87 9.17 7.86
C ALA A 40 -2.52 7.86 8.58
N SER A 41 -2.94 7.71 9.84
CA SER A 41 -2.76 6.48 10.62
C SER A 41 -3.52 5.28 10.05
N SER A 42 -4.71 5.52 9.46
CA SER A 42 -5.49 4.47 8.80
C SER A 42 -4.81 4.00 7.53
N ILE A 43 -4.22 4.93 6.77
CA ILE A 43 -3.46 4.62 5.55
C ILE A 43 -2.15 3.90 5.87
N ALA A 44 -1.45 4.30 6.94
CA ALA A 44 -0.24 3.60 7.38
C ALA A 44 -0.52 2.15 7.80
N ARG A 45 -1.65 1.92 8.50
CA ARG A 45 -2.08 0.56 8.83
C ARG A 45 -2.46 -0.25 7.59
N PHE A 46 -3.18 0.37 6.65
CA PHE A 46 -3.52 -0.26 5.37
C PHE A 46 -2.28 -0.60 4.53
N SER A 47 -1.26 0.24 4.52
CA SER A 47 0.01 -0.08 3.84
C SER A 47 0.71 -1.28 4.48
N GLY A 48 0.71 -1.39 5.81
CA GLY A 48 1.24 -2.58 6.50
C GLY A 48 0.52 -3.87 6.10
N TYR A 49 -0.81 -3.82 5.97
CA TYR A 49 -1.59 -4.95 5.48
C TYR A 49 -1.23 -5.34 4.04
N LEU A 50 -1.03 -4.35 3.17
CA LEU A 50 -0.61 -4.59 1.79
C LEU A 50 0.79 -5.23 1.74
N GLU A 51 1.73 -4.77 2.57
CA GLU A 51 3.06 -5.36 2.67
C GLU A 51 3.00 -6.82 3.14
N GLN A 52 2.22 -7.12 4.19
CA GLN A 52 2.02 -8.49 4.67
C GLN A 52 1.46 -9.42 3.59
N MET A 53 0.42 -8.96 2.86
CA MET A 53 -0.15 -9.73 1.75
C MET A 53 0.88 -10.03 0.66
N ILE A 54 1.70 -9.05 0.30
CA ILE A 54 2.76 -9.21 -0.71
C ILE A 54 3.77 -10.25 -0.23
N ASP A 55 4.20 -10.18 1.03
CA ASP A 55 5.19 -11.10 1.59
C ASP A 55 4.67 -12.54 1.65
N GLU A 56 3.41 -12.76 2.06
CA GLU A 56 2.76 -14.09 2.05
C GLU A 56 2.74 -14.70 0.64
N VAL A 57 2.32 -13.93 -0.37
CA VAL A 57 2.24 -14.40 -1.76
C VAL A 57 3.63 -14.65 -2.36
N LEU A 58 4.64 -13.88 -1.95
CA LEU A 58 6.03 -14.10 -2.37
C LEU A 58 6.63 -15.35 -1.73
N ASN A 59 6.27 -15.65 -0.48
CA ASN A 59 6.72 -16.83 0.26
C ASN A 59 6.09 -18.12 -0.26
N ASP A 60 4.78 -18.13 -0.55
CA ASP A 60 4.09 -19.25 -1.20
C ASP A 60 3.20 -18.78 -2.35
N LYS A 61 3.68 -18.97 -3.58
CA LYS A 61 2.95 -18.61 -4.80
C LYS A 61 1.68 -19.43 -5.05
N ASN A 62 1.48 -20.53 -4.31
CA ASN A 62 0.30 -21.39 -4.43
C ASN A 62 -0.66 -21.22 -3.24
N ILE A 63 -0.40 -20.28 -2.34
CA ILE A 63 -1.30 -19.99 -1.22
C ILE A 63 -2.71 -19.70 -1.75
N LEU A 64 -3.72 -20.24 -1.08
CA LEU A 64 -5.10 -19.92 -1.41
C LEU A 64 -5.38 -18.48 -0.98
N ILE A 65 -6.13 -17.72 -1.79
CA ILE A 65 -6.49 -16.33 -1.47
C ILE A 65 -7.14 -16.19 -0.09
N ARG A 66 -7.93 -17.19 0.33
CA ARG A 66 -8.59 -17.20 1.65
C ARG A 66 -7.65 -17.38 2.83
N ASP A 67 -6.45 -17.89 2.57
CA ASP A 67 -5.47 -18.23 3.60
C ASP A 67 -4.37 -17.16 3.69
N ILE A 68 -4.39 -16.13 2.84
CA ILE A 68 -3.50 -14.96 2.95
C ILE A 68 -3.90 -14.17 4.19
N ASP A 69 -3.03 -14.15 5.19
CA ASP A 69 -3.18 -13.25 6.32
C ASP A 69 -2.86 -11.81 5.90
N ILE A 70 -3.69 -10.89 6.38
CA ILE A 70 -3.62 -9.47 6.03
C ILE A 70 -3.23 -8.62 7.24
N LEU A 71 -3.30 -9.16 8.45
CA LEU A 71 -3.02 -8.39 9.65
C LEU A 71 -1.51 -8.41 9.91
N SER A 72 -0.88 -7.25 9.77
CA SER A 72 0.46 -7.02 10.28
C SER A 72 0.38 -6.74 11.80
N ASP A 73 1.26 -7.36 12.59
CA ASP A 73 1.40 -7.10 14.04
C ASP A 73 1.64 -5.61 14.38
#